data_AF-A0A965YWL3-F1
#
_entry.id   AF-A0A965YWL3-F1
#
_cell.length_a   1.000
_cell.length_b   1.000
_cell.length_c   1.000
_cell.angle_alpha   90.00
_cell.angle_beta   90.00
_cell.angle_gamma   90.00
#
_symmetry.space_group_name_H-M   'P 1'
#
loop_
_entity.id
_entity.type
_entity.pdbx_description
1 polymer ?
#
loop_
_entity_poly.entity_id
_entity_poly.type
_entity_poly.pdbx_seq_one_letter_code
_entity_poly.pdbx_strand_id
1 'polypeptide(L)'
;MPKIIPFETVSSEEYALLEYVFDAVSKDTLTQIAEKSIATGRKNHQLFIVSHHSKRYFVKIFHASKHAKWARRVELGLKDIFSSGAKRCFEGSSMLYRNDIPTAKPIGYFSMASLPWNKRSVAIFEAI
;
A
#
# COMPACT_ATOMS: atom_id res chain seq x y z
N MET A 1 -2.63 14.11 8.93
CA MET A 1 -1.32 13.49 8.66
C MET A 1 -1.54 12.10 8.08
N PRO A 2 -0.71 11.65 7.10
CA PRO A 2 -0.70 10.25 6.70
C PRO A 2 -0.45 9.39 7.94
N LYS A 3 -1.26 8.34 8.16
CA LYS A 3 -1.10 7.41 9.28
C LYS A 3 -0.73 6.04 8.73
N ILE A 4 0.36 5.47 9.23
CA ILE A 4 0.73 4.08 9.01
C ILE A 4 -0.18 3.21 9.88
N ILE A 5 -0.75 2.17 9.28
CA ILE A 5 -1.65 1.23 9.95
C ILE A 5 -1.00 -0.15 9.84
N PRO A 6 -0.33 -0.62 10.90
CA PRO A 6 0.27 -1.94 10.92
C PRO A 6 -0.79 -3.04 11.06
N PHE A 7 -0.43 -4.27 10.71
CA PHE A 7 -1.16 -5.46 11.11
C PHE A 7 -0.98 -5.72 12.61
N GLU A 8 -1.97 -6.37 13.23
CA GLU A 8 -2.19 -6.48 14.68
C GLU A 8 -0.91 -6.62 15.51
N THR A 9 -0.11 -7.63 15.18
CA THR A 9 1.21 -7.87 15.76
C THR A 9 2.24 -7.90 14.65
N VAL A 10 2.93 -6.78 14.47
CA VAL A 10 4.13 -6.69 13.65
C VAL A 10 5.37 -6.64 14.54
N SER A 11 6.46 -7.24 14.09
CA SER A 11 7.76 -7.10 14.76
C SER A 11 8.30 -5.67 14.64
N SER A 12 9.29 -5.31 15.46
CA SER A 12 9.99 -4.03 15.32
C SER A 12 10.62 -3.87 13.94
N GLU A 13 11.11 -4.96 13.35
CA GLU A 13 11.69 -4.98 11.99
C GLU A 13 10.63 -4.73 10.91
N GLU A 14 9.44 -5.32 11.06
CA GLU A 14 8.32 -5.10 10.16
C GLU A 14 7.77 -3.67 10.28
N TYR A 15 7.77 -3.10 11.49
CA TYR A 15 7.42 -1.69 11.67
C TYR A 15 8.45 -0.75 11.04
N ALA A 16 9.75 -1.03 11.21
CA ALA A 16 10.82 -0.29 10.54
C ALA A 16 10.71 -0.37 9.01
N LEU A 17 10.32 -1.52 8.45
CA LEU A 17 10.00 -1.66 7.02
C LEU A 17 8.85 -0.72 6.62
N LEU A 18 7.76 -0.66 7.39
CA LEU A 18 6.63 0.21 7.08
C LEU A 18 7.06 1.68 7.00
N GLU A 19 7.89 2.13 7.94
CA GLU A 19 8.45 3.49 7.95
C GLU A 19 9.40 3.72 6.77
N TYR A 20 10.27 2.75 6.48
CA TYR A 20 11.21 2.81 5.35
C TYR A 20 10.49 2.94 4.00
N VAL A 21 9.47 2.11 3.76
CA VAL A 21 8.67 2.18 2.54
C VAL A 21 7.83 3.46 2.52
N PHE A 22 7.31 3.90 3.66
CA PHE A 22 6.58 5.16 3.76
C PHE A 22 7.45 6.36 3.33
N ASP A 23 8.69 6.43 3.83
CA ASP A 23 9.64 7.49 3.48
C ASP A 23 9.99 7.44 1.99
N ALA A 24 10.32 6.26 1.46
CA ALA A 24 10.66 6.08 0.05
C ALA A 24 9.50 6.46 -0.91
N VAL A 25 8.25 6.15 -0.55
CA VAL A 25 7.09 6.55 -1.36
C VAL A 25 6.82 8.05 -1.25
N SER A 26 7.08 8.64 -0.08
CA SER A 26 6.94 10.08 0.16
C SER A 26 7.95 10.91 -0.63
N LYS A 27 9.18 10.41 -0.75
CA LYS A 27 10.29 11.04 -1.48
C LYS A 27 10.34 10.67 -2.97
N ASP A 28 9.41 9.83 -3.44
CA ASP A 28 9.38 9.28 -4.80
C ASP A 28 10.63 8.48 -5.19
N THR A 29 11.26 7.85 -4.20
CA THR A 29 12.49 7.05 -4.35
C THR A 29 12.24 5.54 -4.25
N LEU A 30 10.99 5.08 -4.24
CA LEU A 30 10.68 3.65 -4.11
C LEU A 30 11.38 2.77 -5.17
N THR A 31 11.52 3.28 -6.40
CA THR A 31 12.21 2.56 -7.48
C THR A 31 13.69 2.31 -7.21
N GLN A 32 14.32 3.09 -6.32
CA GLN A 32 15.73 2.94 -5.95
C GLN A 32 15.92 1.86 -4.88
N ILE A 33 14.91 1.64 -4.03
CA ILE A 33 14.96 0.65 -2.94
C ILE A 33 14.29 -0.68 -3.33
N ALA A 34 13.57 -0.69 -4.47
CA ALA A 34 12.93 -1.88 -4.98
C ALA A 34 13.95 -2.80 -5.64
N GLU A 35 13.97 -4.07 -5.23
CA GLU A 35 14.73 -5.12 -5.91
C GLU A 35 14.16 -5.37 -7.31
N LYS A 36 12.82 -5.37 -7.43
CA LYS A 36 12.13 -5.66 -8.68
C LYS A 36 10.81 -4.92 -8.77
N SER A 37 10.47 -4.47 -9.98
CA SER A 37 9.12 -4.01 -10.33
C SER A 37 8.40 -5.09 -11.14
N ILE A 38 7.14 -5.36 -10.79
CA ILE A 38 6.29 -6.34 -11.45
C ILE A 38 5.17 -5.61 -12.19
N ALA A 39 5.05 -5.88 -13.50
CA ALA A 39 3.97 -5.35 -14.31
C ALA A 39 2.63 -5.94 -13.85
N THR A 40 1.68 -5.08 -13.50
CA THR A 40 0.35 -5.50 -12.99
C THR A 40 -0.74 -5.48 -14.06
N GLY A 41 -0.42 -5.06 -15.29
CA GLY A 41 -1.38 -4.82 -16.37
C GLY A 41 -2.34 -3.63 -16.14
N ARG A 42 -2.29 -2.99 -14.96
CA ARG A 42 -3.19 -1.89 -14.58
C ARG A 42 -2.40 -0.58 -14.44
N LYS A 43 -2.79 0.45 -15.20
CA LYS A 43 -2.11 1.77 -15.19
C LYS A 43 -2.08 2.47 -13.83
N ASN A 44 -3.01 2.15 -12.94
CA ASN A 44 -3.14 2.79 -11.62
C ASN A 44 -2.66 1.89 -10.47
N HIS A 45 -1.95 0.80 -10.77
CA HIS A 45 -1.50 -0.15 -9.76
C HIS A 45 -0.06 -0.59 -10.09
N GLN A 46 0.84 -0.43 -9.14
CA GLN A 46 2.23 -0.86 -9.27
C GLN A 46 2.53 -1.87 -8.17
N LEU A 47 3.37 -2.85 -8.48
CA LEU A 47 3.82 -3.87 -7.56
C LEU A 47 5.34 -3.89 -7.56
N PHE A 48 5.93 -3.82 -6.38
CA PHE A 48 7.36 -3.89 -6.17
C PHE A 48 7.70 -5.03 -5.21
N ILE A 49 8.89 -5.60 -5.36
CA ILE A 49 9.52 -6.44 -4.35
C ILE A 49 10.59 -5.58 -3.66
N VAL A 50 10.52 -5.47 -2.34
CA VAL A 50 11.51 -4.80 -1.50
C VAL A 50 12.13 -5.82 -0.58
N SER A 51 13.46 -5.83 -0.49
CA SER A 51 14.21 -6.66 0.43
C SER A 51 14.59 -5.86 1.68
N HIS A 52 14.33 -6.41 2.87
CA HIS A 52 14.63 -5.77 4.15
C HIS A 52 14.96 -6.84 5.19
N HIS A 53 16.13 -6.74 5.84
CA HIS A 53 16.67 -7.73 6.80
C HIS A 53 16.53 -9.19 6.32
N SER A 54 17.04 -9.50 5.13
CA SER A 54 17.02 -10.84 4.51
C SER A 54 15.63 -11.42 4.16
N LYS A 55 14.56 -10.66 4.39
CA LYS A 55 13.19 -11.00 3.96
C LYS A 55 12.78 -10.17 2.76
N ARG A 56 11.86 -10.71 1.96
CA ARG A 56 11.27 -10.03 0.81
C ARG A 56 9.82 -9.66 1.10
N TYR A 57 9.41 -8.52 0.57
CA TYR A 57 8.08 -7.96 0.78
C TYR A 57 7.47 -7.48 -0.53
N PHE A 58 6.18 -7.75 -0.72
CA PHE A 58 5.39 -7.18 -1.79
C PHE A 58 4.84 -5.82 -1.37
N VAL A 59 5.22 -4.78 -2.12
CA VAL A 59 4.73 -3.42 -1.95
C VAL A 59 3.79 -3.07 -3.09
N LYS A 60 2.49 -2.99 -2.80
CA LYS A 60 1.45 -2.64 -3.78
C LYS A 60 1.08 -1.16 -3.66
N ILE A 61 1.34 -0.38 -4.70
CA ILE A 61 0.91 1.03 -4.81
C ILE A 61 -0.34 1.14 -5.66
N PHE A 62 -1.36 1.81 -5.13
CA PHE A 62 -2.58 2.16 -5.83
C PHE A 62 -2.66 3.68 -6.00
N HIS A 63 -2.82 4.13 -7.24
CA HIS A 63 -3.00 5.53 -7.61
C HIS A 63 -4.49 5.87 -7.71
N ALA A 64 -4.95 6.87 -6.97
CA ALA A 64 -6.37 7.28 -6.92
C ALA A 64 -6.71 8.50 -7.80
N SER A 65 -5.73 9.01 -8.57
CA SER A 65 -5.78 10.32 -9.24
C SER A 65 -6.92 10.50 -10.27
N LYS A 66 -7.37 9.42 -10.95
CA LYS A 66 -8.47 9.50 -11.92
C LYS A 66 -9.87 9.52 -11.30
N HIS A 67 -10.07 8.82 -10.18
CA HIS A 67 -11.38 8.77 -9.50
C HIS A 67 -11.70 10.07 -8.77
N ALA A 68 -10.67 10.78 -8.27
CA ALA A 68 -10.83 12.07 -7.59
C ALA A 68 -11.42 13.17 -8.49
N LYS A 69 -11.18 13.14 -9.81
CA LYS A 69 -11.78 14.10 -10.76
C LYS A 69 -13.27 13.85 -10.99
N TRP A 70 -13.70 12.58 -11.01
CA TRP A 70 -15.10 12.19 -11.22
C TRP A 70 -15.94 12.33 -9.96
N ALA A 71 -15.37 11.97 -8.80
CA ALA A 71 -15.93 12.15 -7.46
C ALA A 71 -16.54 13.54 -7.22
N ARG A 72 -15.83 14.58 -7.67
CA ARG A 72 -16.22 15.97 -7.49
C ARG A 72 -17.50 16.35 -8.24
N ARG A 73 -17.89 15.60 -9.28
CA ARG A 73 -19.12 15.86 -10.04
C ARG A 73 -20.36 15.19 -9.45
N VAL A 74 -20.19 14.23 -8.53
CA VAL A 74 -21.28 13.34 -8.08
C VAL A 74 -21.57 13.48 -6.57
N GLU A 75 -20.92 14.42 -5.86
CA GLU A 75 -21.07 14.60 -4.39
C GLU A 75 -20.91 13.32 -3.56
N LEU A 76 -20.25 12.30 -4.09
CA LEU A 76 -19.91 11.12 -3.30
C LEU A 76 -18.90 11.56 -2.25
N GLY A 77 -19.22 11.27 -0.99
CA GLY A 77 -18.38 11.57 0.16
C GLY A 77 -16.96 11.13 -0.15
N LEU A 78 -16.03 12.09 -0.13
CA LEU A 78 -14.61 11.87 -0.41
C LEU A 78 -14.08 10.64 0.37
N LYS A 79 -14.58 10.40 1.59
CA LYS A 79 -14.31 9.22 2.41
C LYS A 79 -14.55 7.87 1.71
N ASP A 80 -15.63 7.71 0.95
CA ASP A 80 -16.03 6.42 0.35
C ASP A 80 -15.22 6.10 -0.90
N ILE A 81 -14.85 7.13 -1.66
CA ILE A 81 -13.93 7.05 -2.80
C ILE A 81 -12.48 6.86 -2.31
N PHE A 82 -12.18 7.27 -1.08
CA PHE A 82 -10.90 7.05 -0.40
C PHE A 82 -10.83 5.78 0.45
N SER A 83 -11.75 4.81 0.26
CA SER A 83 -11.48 3.41 0.64
C SER A 83 -10.36 2.88 -0.26
N SER A 84 -9.14 3.25 0.12
CA SER A 84 -7.96 3.17 -0.71
C SER A 84 -7.78 1.73 -1.20
N GLY A 85 -7.38 1.53 -2.45
CA GLY A 85 -7.17 0.18 -2.99
C GLY A 85 -6.27 -0.66 -2.08
N ALA A 86 -5.32 0.01 -1.42
CA ALA A 86 -4.51 -0.55 -0.36
C ALA A 86 -5.31 -1.00 0.88
N LYS A 87 -6.21 -0.16 1.42
CA LYS A 87 -7.06 -0.53 2.56
C LYS A 87 -7.89 -1.79 2.24
N ARG A 88 -8.58 -1.81 1.10
CA ARG A 88 -9.40 -2.98 0.71
C ARG A 88 -8.54 -4.23 0.49
N CYS A 89 -7.37 -4.07 -0.12
CA CYS A 89 -6.42 -5.17 -0.29
C CYS A 89 -5.91 -5.69 1.06
N PHE A 90 -5.58 -4.79 1.98
CA PHE A 90 -5.08 -5.12 3.31
C PHE A 90 -6.14 -5.80 4.17
N GLU A 91 -7.35 -5.25 4.23
CA GLU A 91 -8.47 -5.83 4.99
C GLU A 91 -8.87 -7.20 4.45
N GLY A 92 -8.96 -7.33 3.11
CA GLY A 92 -9.24 -8.61 2.46
C GLY A 92 -8.18 -9.67 2.77
N SER A 93 -6.89 -9.33 2.61
CA SER A 93 -5.80 -10.24 2.96
C SER A 93 -5.75 -10.55 4.46
N SER A 94 -6.04 -9.58 5.34
CA SER A 94 -6.09 -9.78 6.79
C SER A 94 -7.19 -10.75 7.17
N MET A 95 -8.36 -10.65 6.57
CA MET A 95 -9.44 -11.60 6.77
C MET A 95 -9.03 -13.00 6.33
N LEU A 96 -8.45 -13.15 5.13
CA LEU A 96 -8.01 -14.46 4.62
C LEU A 96 -6.94 -15.08 5.54
N TYR A 97 -5.96 -14.27 5.96
CA TYR A 97 -4.86 -14.71 6.82
C TYR A 97 -5.35 -15.17 8.20
N ARG A 98 -6.29 -14.44 8.80
CA ARG A 98 -6.90 -14.82 10.10
C ARG A 98 -7.71 -16.12 10.04
N ASN A 99 -8.17 -16.52 8.86
CA ASN A 99 -8.96 -17.73 8.66
C ASN A 99 -8.11 -18.86 8.05
N ASP A 100 -6.78 -18.77 8.13
CA ASP A 100 -5.84 -19.77 7.61
C ASP A 100 -6.03 -20.10 6.12
N ILE A 101 -6.61 -19.16 5.35
CA ILE A 101 -6.74 -19.29 3.90
C ILE A 101 -5.40 -18.87 3.27
N PRO A 102 -4.78 -19.70 2.40
CA PRO A 102 -3.50 -19.40 1.79
C PRO A 102 -3.45 -18.01 1.15
N THR A 103 -2.67 -17.11 1.77
CA THR A 103 -2.52 -15.72 1.36
C THR A 103 -1.18 -15.18 1.88
N ALA A 104 -0.67 -14.11 1.27
CA ALA A 104 0.52 -13.43 1.77
C ALA A 104 0.24 -12.75 3.12
N LYS A 105 1.16 -12.89 4.09
CA LYS A 105 1.02 -12.27 5.41
C LYS A 105 0.88 -10.75 5.26
N PRO A 106 -0.19 -10.13 5.75
CA PRO A 106 -0.32 -8.68 5.76
C PRO A 106 0.65 -8.06 6.77
N ILE A 107 1.38 -7.03 6.37
CA ILE A 107 2.28 -6.27 7.25
C ILE A 107 1.65 -4.95 7.65
N GLY A 108 1.06 -4.23 6.70
CA GLY A 108 0.42 -2.96 6.99
C GLY A 108 0.01 -2.22 5.73
N TYR A 109 -0.64 -1.07 5.94
CA TYR A 109 -0.97 -0.17 4.86
C TYR A 109 -0.90 1.29 5.30
N PHE A 110 -0.79 2.18 4.32
CA PHE A 110 -0.91 3.62 4.54
C PHE A 110 -1.47 4.31 3.30
N SER A 111 -1.87 5.56 3.48
CA SER A 111 -2.35 6.41 2.40
C SER A 111 -1.78 7.80 2.56
N MET A 112 -1.30 8.37 1.47
CA MET A 112 -0.67 9.70 1.45
C MET A 112 -1.14 10.50 0.24
N ALA A 113 -1.17 11.81 0.40
CA ALA A 113 -1.36 12.77 -0.68
C ALA A 113 -0.09 13.59 -0.79
N SER A 114 0.63 13.50 -1.91
CA SER A 114 1.82 14.32 -2.16
C SER A 114 1.46 15.69 -2.75
N LEU A 115 0.30 15.78 -3.41
CA LEU A 115 -0.33 17.00 -3.93
C LEU A 115 -1.86 16.83 -3.83
N PRO A 116 -2.69 17.89 -3.97
CA PRO A 116 -4.16 17.77 -3.84
C PRO A 116 -4.77 16.71 -4.78
N TRP A 117 -4.04 16.35 -5.84
CA TRP A 117 -4.47 15.51 -6.96
C TRP A 117 -3.76 14.16 -7.05
N ASN A 118 -2.59 14.00 -6.42
CA ASN A 118 -1.79 12.78 -6.46
C ASN A 118 -1.88 12.05 -5.11
N LYS A 119 -2.87 11.18 -5.02
CA LYS A 119 -3.07 10.29 -3.87
C LYS A 119 -2.53 8.91 -4.20
N ARG A 120 -1.62 8.45 -3.35
CA ARG A 120 -1.04 7.10 -3.37
C ARG A 120 -1.49 6.39 -2.10
N SER A 121 -1.80 5.12 -2.26
CA SER A 121 -2.06 4.24 -1.13
C SER A 121 -1.27 2.98 -1.31
N VAL A 122 -0.70 2.47 -0.21
CA VAL A 122 0.28 1.40 -0.24
C VAL A 122 -0.14 0.31 0.72
N ALA A 123 -0.12 -0.94 0.26
CA ALA A 123 -0.29 -2.11 1.10
C ALA A 123 0.95 -3.01 0.97
N ILE A 124 1.42 -3.53 2.10
CA ILE A 124 2.67 -4.27 2.23
C ILE A 124 2.37 -5.66 2.77
N PHE A 125 2.98 -6.68 2.15
CA PHE A 125 2.81 -8.09 2.49
C PHE A 125 4.17 -8.78 2.52
N GLU A 126 4.34 -9.79 3.36
CA GLU A 126 5.51 -10.69 3.29
C GLU A 126 5.43 -11.49 1.98
N ALA A 127 6.56 -11.60 1.26
CA ALA A 127 6.65 -12.44 0.09
C ALA A 127 6.91 -13.89 0.52
N ILE A 128 6.11 -14.82 -0.01
CA ILE A 128 6.23 -16.28 0.20
C ILE A 128 7.50 -16.79 -0.47
#